data_AF-A0A495T7R4-F1
#
_entry.id   AF-A0A495T7R4-F1
#
_cell.length_a   1.000
_cell.length_b   1.000
_cell.length_c   1.000
_cell.angle_alpha   90.00
_cell.angle_beta   90.00
_cell.angle_gamma   90.00
#
_symmetry.space_group_name_H-M   'P 1'
#
loop_
_entity.id
_entity.type
_entity.pdbx_description
1 polymer ?
#
loop_
_entity_poly.entity_id
_entity_poly.type
_entity_poly.pdbx_seq_one_letter_code
_entity_poly.pdbx_strand_id
1 'polypeptide(L)'
;MQFLEAVMGHRPSALDKAIGKTLDIRRQLGDQVIPLCWGMGVGGRHGEPQWFGHTGGTLGCRSFIGFDRRTSRGVVVLANAAFDVGDIGLHLLRPEKPLRQPVKIRNEIDVDPVRLRSYAGRFWLRPDFILTVTVDNGQLFTQGTGQSRIALYPEAEHRFFAKLIDAQITFEMDDQGFAEKLTLHQNGCDRVARKLDS
;
A
#
# COMPACT_ATOMS: atom_id res chain seq x y z
N MET A 1 -3.69 -2.91 30.70
CA MET A 1 -2.65 -2.42 29.77
C MET A 1 -1.26 -2.56 30.39
N GLN A 2 -0.87 -3.74 30.87
CA GLN A 2 0.32 -3.89 31.73
C GLN A 2 1.65 -3.95 30.95
N PHE A 3 1.62 -4.53 29.74
CA PHE A 3 2.81 -4.67 28.90
C PHE A 3 3.30 -3.33 28.35
N LEU A 4 2.39 -2.50 27.83
CA LEU A 4 2.72 -1.19 27.26
C LEU A 4 3.36 -0.27 28.31
N GLU A 5 2.82 -0.24 29.53
CA GLU A 5 3.39 0.51 30.65
C GLU A 5 4.81 0.02 31.01
N ALA A 6 5.06 -1.28 30.96
CA ALA A 6 6.38 -1.84 31.23
C ALA A 6 7.39 -1.46 30.14
N VAL A 7 7.05 -1.60 28.85
CA VAL A 7 7.97 -1.24 27.74
C VAL A 7 8.23 0.27 27.65
N MET A 8 7.29 1.08 28.14
CA MET A 8 7.48 2.53 28.25
C MET A 8 8.30 2.92 29.49
N GLY A 9 8.43 2.03 30.47
CA GLY A 9 9.11 2.28 31.74
C GLY A 9 8.25 3.01 32.78
N HIS A 10 6.93 2.99 32.62
CA HIS A 10 5.97 3.54 33.59
C HIS A 10 5.61 2.55 34.70
N ARG A 11 5.96 1.27 34.52
CA ARG A 11 5.74 0.22 35.48
C ARG A 11 7.04 -0.55 35.69
N PRO A 12 7.57 -0.62 36.93
CA PRO A 12 8.73 -1.44 37.24
C PRO A 12 8.50 -2.91 36.88
N SER A 13 9.53 -3.57 36.34
CA SER A 13 9.47 -4.98 36.00
C SER A 13 10.82 -5.65 36.26
N ALA A 14 10.79 -6.91 36.70
CA ALA A 14 11.99 -7.74 36.75
C ALA A 14 12.66 -7.90 35.37
N LEU A 15 11.92 -7.60 34.28
CA LEU A 15 12.40 -7.66 32.91
C LEU A 15 12.93 -6.33 32.36
N ASP A 16 13.00 -5.25 33.14
CA ASP A 16 13.36 -3.90 32.64
C ASP A 16 14.67 -3.89 31.85
N LYS A 17 15.70 -4.59 32.35
CA LYS A 17 16.99 -4.73 31.64
C LYS A 17 16.86 -5.49 30.32
N ALA A 18 16.01 -6.52 30.27
CA ALA A 18 15.77 -7.29 29.05
C ALA A 18 14.92 -6.51 28.05
N ILE A 19 13.89 -5.81 28.51
CA ILE A 19 13.05 -4.90 27.72
C ILE A 19 13.91 -3.84 27.07
N GLY A 20 14.79 -3.16 27.82
CA GLY A 20 15.73 -2.18 27.29
C GLY A 20 16.56 -2.74 26.13
N LYS A 21 17.11 -3.95 26.30
CA LYS A 21 17.86 -4.66 25.24
C LYS A 21 17.07 -4.95 23.98
N THR A 22 15.74 -4.98 24.02
CA THR A 22 14.92 -5.15 22.81
C THR A 22 14.81 -3.88 21.98
N LEU A 23 15.02 -2.71 22.62
CA LEU A 23 14.92 -1.39 22.01
C LEU A 23 16.27 -0.89 21.48
N ASP A 24 17.37 -1.50 21.91
CA ASP A 24 18.70 -1.23 21.40
C ASP A 24 18.76 -1.52 19.89
N ILE A 25 19.35 -0.58 19.15
CA ILE A 25 19.65 -0.73 17.73
C ILE A 25 20.64 -1.89 17.55
N ARG A 26 20.25 -2.91 16.77
CA ARG A 26 21.10 -4.10 16.52
C ARG A 26 21.83 -4.03 15.20
N ARG A 27 21.20 -3.46 14.17
CA ARG A 27 21.78 -3.37 12.82
C ARG A 27 21.23 -2.16 12.07
N GLN A 28 22.08 -1.52 11.28
CA GLN A 28 21.68 -0.53 10.29
C GLN A 28 21.84 -1.09 8.87
N LEU A 29 20.82 -0.94 8.04
CA LEU A 29 20.76 -1.36 6.63
C LEU A 29 20.24 -0.17 5.79
N GLY A 30 21.16 0.64 5.27
CA GLY A 30 20.79 1.92 4.66
C GLY A 30 20.10 2.83 5.68
N ASP A 31 18.91 3.34 5.34
CA ASP A 31 18.09 4.16 6.23
C ASP A 31 17.25 3.34 7.21
N GLN A 32 17.26 2.00 7.10
CA GLN A 32 16.53 1.12 8.01
C GLN A 32 17.40 0.74 9.20
N VAL A 33 16.80 0.82 10.38
CA VAL A 33 17.43 0.43 11.64
C VAL A 33 16.62 -0.72 12.23
N ILE A 34 17.29 -1.82 12.56
CA ILE A 34 16.69 -3.06 13.05
C ILE A 34 16.98 -3.19 14.55
N PRO A 35 15.98 -2.97 15.42
CA PRO A 35 15.97 -3.45 16.80
C PRO A 35 15.43 -4.89 16.86
N LEU A 36 15.30 -5.48 18.06
CA LEU A 36 14.80 -6.85 18.19
C LEU A 36 13.26 -6.87 18.14
N CYS A 37 12.70 -7.33 17.03
CA CYS A 37 11.25 -7.54 16.86
C CYS A 37 10.41 -6.25 17.02
N TRP A 38 10.96 -5.08 16.69
CA TRP A 38 10.23 -3.82 16.60
C TRP A 38 10.43 -3.19 15.22
N GLY A 39 9.35 -2.72 14.60
CA GLY A 39 9.41 -1.66 13.60
C GLY A 39 9.69 -0.32 14.27
N MET A 40 10.32 0.60 13.52
CA MET A 40 10.75 1.89 14.03
C MET A 40 10.59 2.98 12.97
N GLY A 41 10.20 4.17 13.39
CA GLY A 41 10.43 5.38 12.59
C GLY A 41 11.69 6.10 13.06
N VAL A 42 12.62 6.32 12.13
CA VAL A 42 13.83 7.12 12.38
C VAL A 42 13.52 8.59 12.09
N GLY A 43 13.97 9.51 12.94
CA GLY A 43 13.87 10.94 12.64
C GLY A 43 14.53 11.83 13.70
N GLY A 44 15.04 12.99 13.26
CA GLY A 44 15.89 13.87 14.07
C GLY A 44 17.32 13.94 13.51
N ARG A 45 18.17 14.82 14.06
CA ARG A 45 19.51 15.12 13.51
C ARG A 45 20.55 13.99 13.61
N HIS A 46 20.25 12.86 14.27
CA HIS A 46 21.26 11.83 14.57
C HIS A 46 20.75 10.37 14.48
N GLY A 47 19.69 10.08 13.72
CA GLY A 47 19.26 8.69 13.49
C GLY A 47 18.66 7.98 14.71
N GLU A 48 18.25 8.72 15.75
CA GLU A 48 17.60 8.14 16.94
C GLU A 48 16.17 7.63 16.63
N PRO A 49 15.73 6.54 17.30
CA PRO A 49 14.36 6.04 17.21
C PRO A 49 13.37 7.10 17.68
N GLN A 50 12.44 7.54 16.83
CA GLN A 50 11.35 8.39 17.30
C GLN A 50 10.23 7.60 17.97
N TRP A 51 9.99 6.36 17.53
CA TRP A 51 8.94 5.49 18.06
C TRP A 51 9.26 4.03 17.71
N PHE A 52 8.69 3.12 18.49
CA PHE A 52 8.75 1.67 18.29
C PHE A 52 7.34 1.13 18.09
N GLY A 53 7.18 0.11 17.26
CA GLY A 53 5.90 -0.56 17.11
C GLY A 53 5.97 -1.89 16.38
N HIS A 54 4.91 -2.67 16.46
CA HIS A 54 4.82 -3.97 15.81
C HIS A 54 3.37 -4.23 15.40
N THR A 55 3.19 -4.85 14.25
CA THR A 55 1.89 -5.30 13.77
C THR A 55 1.73 -6.80 14.02
N GLY A 56 0.50 -7.27 14.12
CA GLY A 56 0.22 -8.69 14.27
C GLY A 56 -1.00 -9.08 13.46
N GLY A 57 -1.07 -10.35 13.08
CA GLY A 57 -2.23 -10.84 12.34
C GLY A 57 -2.29 -12.36 12.27
N THR A 58 -3.51 -12.86 12.33
CA THR A 58 -3.91 -14.24 11.98
C THR A 58 -5.20 -14.14 11.18
N LEU A 59 -5.50 -15.10 10.29
CA LEU A 59 -6.68 -15.15 9.39
C LEU A 59 -7.56 -13.86 9.35
N GLY A 60 -8.49 -13.72 10.31
CA GLY A 60 -9.43 -12.61 10.41
C GLY A 60 -9.17 -11.56 11.50
N CYS A 61 -8.00 -11.55 12.14
CA CYS A 61 -7.64 -10.59 13.19
C CYS A 61 -6.38 -9.82 12.81
N ARG A 62 -6.34 -8.53 13.16
CA ARG A 62 -5.15 -7.68 13.07
C ARG A 62 -4.92 -6.92 14.36
N SER A 63 -3.66 -6.65 14.65
CA SER A 63 -3.25 -5.85 15.80
C SER A 63 -2.12 -4.89 15.45
N PHE A 64 -2.05 -3.83 16.24
CA PHE A 64 -0.93 -2.92 16.26
C PHE A 64 -0.62 -2.57 17.72
N ILE A 65 0.67 -2.50 18.04
CA ILE A 65 1.16 -1.87 19.27
C ILE A 65 2.27 -0.90 18.88
N GLY A 66 2.24 0.31 19.42
CA GLY A 66 3.30 1.29 19.20
C GLY A 66 3.44 2.26 20.35
N PHE A 67 4.64 2.77 20.57
CA PHE A 67 4.92 3.72 21.63
C PHE A 67 6.10 4.64 21.31
N ASP A 68 6.10 5.78 21.97
CA ASP A 68 7.17 6.76 22.01
C ASP A 68 7.44 7.13 23.47
N ARG A 69 8.61 6.72 23.97
CA ARG A 69 9.03 7.00 25.34
C ARG A 69 9.32 8.47 25.59
N ARG A 70 9.69 9.24 24.56
CA ARG A 70 10.01 10.68 24.68
C ARG A 70 8.75 11.51 24.88
N THR A 71 7.66 11.14 24.20
CA THR A 71 6.36 11.83 24.35
C THR A 71 5.44 11.15 25.36
N SER A 72 5.88 10.04 25.97
CA SER A 72 5.09 9.25 26.92
C SER A 72 3.74 8.79 26.33
N ARG A 73 3.72 8.51 25.01
CA ARG A 73 2.53 8.06 24.28
C ARG A 73 2.64 6.60 23.87
N GLY A 74 1.56 5.86 24.02
CA GLY A 74 1.46 4.48 23.60
C GLY A 74 0.06 4.18 23.07
N VAL A 75 -0.02 3.35 22.03
CA VAL A 75 -1.25 3.00 21.33
C VAL A 75 -1.29 1.49 21.13
N VAL A 76 -2.47 0.91 21.36
CA VAL A 76 -2.79 -0.47 20.99
C VAL A 76 -4.08 -0.45 20.19
N VAL A 77 -4.07 -1.11 19.04
CA VAL A 77 -5.26 -1.33 18.21
C VAL A 77 -5.45 -2.83 18.04
N LEU A 78 -6.67 -3.31 18.26
CA LEU A 78 -7.08 -4.69 18.03
C LEU A 78 -8.32 -4.67 17.14
N ALA A 79 -8.32 -5.49 16.09
CA ALA A 79 -9.44 -5.62 15.19
C ALA A 79 -9.72 -7.08 14.85
N ASN A 80 -11.00 -7.43 14.85
CA ASN A 80 -11.56 -8.66 14.30
C ASN A 80 -11.85 -8.51 12.79
N ALA A 81 -10.91 -7.92 12.06
CA ALA A 81 -10.96 -7.77 10.61
C ALA A 81 -9.65 -8.28 9.99
N ALA A 82 -9.74 -8.78 8.76
CA ALA A 82 -8.56 -9.19 7.98
C ALA A 82 -7.78 -8.01 7.39
N PHE A 83 -8.36 -6.80 7.42
CA PHE A 83 -7.73 -5.58 6.92
C PHE A 83 -6.70 -5.05 7.91
N ASP A 84 -5.57 -4.59 7.38
CA ASP A 84 -4.49 -3.99 8.17
C ASP A 84 -5.00 -2.79 8.98
N VAL A 85 -4.51 -2.66 10.21
CA VAL A 85 -4.85 -1.57 11.14
C VAL A 85 -3.62 -0.75 11.56
N GLY A 86 -2.47 -1.05 10.97
CA GLY A 86 -1.21 -0.40 11.32
C GLY A 86 -1.21 1.10 11.05
N ASP A 87 -1.91 1.57 10.02
CA ASP A 87 -2.04 3.00 9.71
C ASP A 87 -2.91 3.75 10.74
N ILE A 88 -4.00 3.14 11.20
CA ILE A 88 -4.82 3.67 12.31
C ILE A 88 -3.96 3.78 13.57
N GLY A 89 -3.26 2.70 13.93
CA GLY A 89 -2.38 2.67 15.10
C GLY A 89 -1.26 3.70 15.04
N LEU A 90 -0.63 3.85 13.87
CA LEU A 90 0.41 4.84 13.65
C LEU A 90 -0.14 6.27 13.67
N HIS A 91 -1.29 6.53 13.06
CA HIS A 91 -1.93 7.86 13.06
C HIS A 91 -2.30 8.31 14.48
N LEU A 92 -2.83 7.41 15.30
CA LEU A 92 -3.12 7.69 16.71
C LEU A 92 -1.84 8.00 17.52
N LEU A 93 -0.73 7.33 17.21
CA LEU A 93 0.57 7.60 17.84
C LEU A 93 1.20 8.90 17.32
N ARG A 94 1.00 9.19 16.03
CA ARG A 94 1.61 10.25 15.22
C ARG A 94 0.56 10.88 14.29
N PRO A 95 -0.18 11.91 14.75
CA PRO A 95 -1.26 12.52 13.98
C PRO A 95 -0.84 13.09 12.62
N GLU A 96 0.44 13.41 12.43
CA GLU A 96 1.00 13.86 11.17
C GLU A 96 1.13 12.75 10.11
N LYS A 97 1.03 11.47 10.49
CA LYS A 97 1.04 10.34 9.56
C LYS A 97 -0.39 10.16 9.03
N PRO A 98 -0.62 10.24 7.71
CA PRO A 98 -1.97 10.14 7.16
C PRO A 98 -2.55 8.75 7.36
N LEU A 99 -3.85 8.68 7.63
CA LEU A 99 -4.63 7.44 7.48
C LEU A 99 -4.63 7.02 6.01
N ARG A 100 -4.59 5.72 5.75
CA ARG A 100 -4.84 5.24 4.39
C ARG A 100 -6.28 5.59 4.03
N GLN A 101 -6.48 5.99 2.78
CA GLN A 101 -7.83 6.17 2.31
C GLN A 101 -8.55 4.82 2.27
N PRO A 102 -9.84 4.77 2.63
CA PRO A 102 -10.64 3.56 2.45
C PRO A 102 -10.53 3.07 1.01
N VAL A 103 -10.44 1.76 0.82
CA VAL A 103 -10.55 1.18 -0.52
C VAL A 103 -11.89 1.64 -1.10
N LYS A 104 -11.84 2.40 -2.19
CA LYS A 104 -13.05 2.84 -2.88
C LYS A 104 -13.77 1.60 -3.40
N ILE A 105 -15.01 1.39 -2.95
CA ILE A 105 -15.86 0.33 -3.52
C ILE A 105 -16.09 0.69 -4.99
N ARG A 106 -15.72 -0.23 -5.88
CA ARG A 106 -15.87 -0.08 -7.32
C ARG A 106 -16.93 -1.04 -7.81
N ASN A 107 -17.91 -0.49 -8.51
CA ASN A 107 -18.98 -1.27 -9.12
C ASN A 107 -18.60 -1.52 -10.57
N GLU A 108 -18.68 -2.79 -10.96
CA GLU A 108 -18.53 -3.18 -12.35
C GLU A 108 -19.79 -2.80 -13.13
N ILE A 109 -19.60 -2.30 -14.35
CA ILE A 109 -20.69 -1.99 -15.28
C ILE A 109 -20.58 -2.85 -16.54
N ASP A 110 -21.68 -3.07 -17.26
CA ASP A 110 -21.59 -3.71 -18.56
C ASP A 110 -21.06 -2.73 -19.62
N VAL A 111 -20.06 -3.18 -20.39
CA VAL A 111 -19.56 -2.49 -21.58
C VAL A 111 -19.62 -3.47 -22.74
N ASP A 112 -20.04 -2.99 -23.92
CA ASP A 112 -20.08 -3.79 -25.14
C ASP A 112 -18.70 -4.44 -25.41
N PRO A 113 -18.61 -5.78 -25.48
CA PRO A 113 -17.36 -6.50 -25.76
C PRO A 113 -16.69 -6.05 -27.06
N VAL A 114 -17.46 -5.57 -28.05
CA VAL A 114 -16.92 -5.06 -29.32
C VAL A 114 -16.07 -3.82 -29.08
N ARG A 115 -16.49 -2.94 -28.17
CA ARG A 115 -15.73 -1.73 -27.80
C ARG A 115 -14.43 -2.04 -27.10
N LEU A 116 -14.31 -3.18 -26.41
CA LEU A 116 -13.09 -3.50 -25.65
C LEU A 116 -11.84 -3.55 -26.53
N ARG A 117 -12.00 -3.89 -27.82
CA ARG A 117 -10.91 -3.92 -28.79
C ARG A 117 -10.26 -2.55 -29.00
N SER A 118 -11.00 -1.47 -28.82
CA SER A 118 -10.45 -0.12 -29.01
C SER A 118 -9.45 0.28 -27.92
N TYR A 119 -9.50 -0.36 -26.75
CA TYR A 119 -8.56 -0.16 -25.64
C TYR A 119 -7.28 -1.00 -25.75
N ALA A 120 -7.27 -2.04 -26.60
CA ALA A 120 -6.14 -2.94 -26.73
C ALA A 120 -4.91 -2.22 -27.32
N GLY A 121 -3.73 -2.54 -26.79
CA GLY A 121 -2.50 -1.88 -27.19
C GLY A 121 -1.32 -2.11 -26.25
N ARG A 122 -0.15 -1.60 -26.64
CA ARG A 122 1.05 -1.54 -25.80
C ARG A 122 1.28 -0.09 -25.43
N PHE A 123 1.42 0.19 -24.13
CA PHE A 123 1.54 1.55 -23.62
C PHE A 123 2.86 1.73 -22.90
N TRP A 124 3.63 2.74 -23.30
CA TRP A 124 4.95 2.99 -22.75
C TRP A 124 4.84 3.84 -21.47
N LEU A 125 5.13 3.23 -20.32
CA LEU A 125 5.06 3.90 -19.01
C LEU A 125 6.41 4.53 -18.61
N ARG A 126 7.51 3.82 -18.86
CA ARG A 126 8.89 4.26 -18.58
C ARG A 126 9.88 3.33 -19.30
N PRO A 127 11.19 3.65 -19.35
CA PRO A 127 12.19 2.74 -19.88
C PRO A 127 12.04 1.32 -19.30
N ASP A 128 12.12 0.32 -20.18
CA ASP A 128 11.98 -1.11 -19.90
C ASP A 128 10.65 -1.57 -19.30
N PHE A 129 9.63 -0.69 -19.22
CA PHE A 129 8.33 -1.04 -18.69
C PHE A 129 7.19 -0.62 -19.64
N ILE A 130 6.65 -1.63 -20.31
CA ILE A 130 5.49 -1.51 -21.20
C ILE A 130 4.31 -2.17 -20.51
N LEU A 131 3.17 -1.50 -20.55
CA LEU A 131 1.90 -2.05 -20.13
C LEU A 131 1.16 -2.57 -21.37
N THR A 132 0.98 -3.88 -21.46
CA THR A 132 0.25 -4.52 -22.55
C THR A 132 -1.19 -4.74 -22.14
N VAL A 133 -2.13 -4.20 -22.91
CA VAL A 133 -3.58 -4.34 -22.74
C VAL A 133 -4.11 -5.23 -23.86
N THR A 134 -4.82 -6.30 -23.49
CA THR A 134 -5.33 -7.32 -24.42
C THR A 134 -6.78 -7.64 -24.12
N VAL A 135 -7.53 -8.04 -25.15
CA VAL A 135 -8.89 -8.55 -25.02
C VAL A 135 -8.87 -10.06 -25.19
N ASP A 136 -9.55 -10.78 -24.32
CA ASP A 136 -9.71 -12.23 -24.38
C ASP A 136 -11.09 -12.61 -23.83
N ASN A 137 -11.87 -13.36 -24.61
CA ASN A 137 -13.26 -13.75 -24.30
C ASN A 137 -14.16 -12.60 -23.78
N GLY A 138 -14.06 -11.41 -24.39
CA GLY A 138 -14.86 -10.25 -24.00
C GLY A 138 -14.44 -9.59 -22.67
N GLN A 139 -13.23 -9.88 -22.18
CA GLN A 139 -12.64 -9.27 -20.99
C GLN A 139 -11.33 -8.57 -21.35
N LEU A 140 -11.10 -7.39 -20.76
CA LEU A 140 -9.78 -6.76 -20.81
C LEU A 140 -8.83 -7.35 -19.78
N PHE A 141 -7.58 -7.47 -20.18
CA PHE A 141 -6.48 -7.85 -19.32
C PHE A 141 -5.32 -6.89 -19.50
N THR A 142 -4.58 -6.67 -18.43
CA THR A 142 -3.33 -5.92 -18.44
C THR A 142 -2.16 -6.76 -17.96
N GLN A 143 -0.98 -6.49 -18.51
CA GLN A 143 0.27 -7.13 -18.15
C GLN A 143 1.41 -6.12 -18.26
N GLY A 144 2.09 -5.86 -17.14
CA GLY A 144 3.37 -5.15 -17.14
C GLY A 144 4.53 -6.06 -17.56
N THR A 145 5.61 -5.51 -18.09
CA THR A 145 6.84 -6.25 -18.41
C THR A 145 7.28 -7.13 -17.22
N GLY A 146 7.40 -8.45 -17.45
CA GLY A 146 7.82 -9.42 -16.43
C GLY A 146 6.79 -9.75 -15.35
N GLN A 147 5.55 -9.26 -15.48
CA GLN A 147 4.47 -9.49 -14.51
C GLN A 147 3.46 -10.52 -15.04
N SER A 148 2.69 -11.08 -14.10
CA SER A 148 1.52 -11.90 -14.44
C SER A 148 0.42 -11.02 -15.06
N ARG A 149 -0.33 -11.60 -15.99
CA ARG A 149 -1.51 -10.98 -16.58
C ARG A 149 -2.65 -10.94 -15.56
N ILE A 150 -3.37 -9.82 -15.48
CA ILE A 150 -4.51 -9.65 -14.57
C ILE A 150 -5.72 -9.08 -15.32
N ALA A 151 -6.93 -9.44 -14.88
CA ALA A 151 -8.17 -8.94 -15.46
C ALA A 151 -8.47 -7.49 -15.03
N LEU A 152 -9.05 -6.73 -15.96
CA LEU A 152 -9.52 -5.36 -15.79
C LEU A 152 -11.03 -5.30 -15.99
N TYR A 153 -11.73 -4.80 -14.98
CA TYR A 153 -13.18 -4.70 -14.95
C TYR A 153 -13.61 -3.25 -15.20
N PRO A 154 -14.58 -2.99 -16.08
CA PRO A 154 -15.08 -1.64 -16.35
C PRO A 154 -15.79 -1.05 -15.13
N GLU A 155 -15.43 0.18 -14.74
CA GLU A 155 -16.18 1.01 -13.77
C GLU A 155 -16.87 2.22 -14.42
N ALA A 156 -16.45 2.57 -15.64
CA ALA A 156 -17.10 3.55 -16.53
C ALA A 156 -16.68 3.25 -17.98
N GLU A 157 -17.24 3.98 -18.95
CA GLU A 157 -16.99 3.74 -20.39
C GLU A 157 -15.48 3.60 -20.73
N HIS A 158 -14.63 4.49 -20.22
CA HIS A 158 -13.18 4.49 -20.46
C HIS A 158 -12.34 4.24 -19.19
N ARG A 159 -12.95 3.74 -18.10
CA ARG A 159 -12.26 3.50 -16.83
C ARG A 159 -12.42 2.07 -16.38
N PHE A 160 -11.30 1.47 -16.01
CA PHE A 160 -11.21 0.08 -15.62
C PHE A 160 -10.40 -0.08 -14.34
N PHE A 161 -10.69 -1.12 -13.56
CA PHE A 161 -9.98 -1.43 -12.32
C PHE A 161 -9.61 -2.91 -12.23
N ALA A 162 -8.53 -3.21 -11.51
CA ALA A 162 -8.19 -4.59 -11.15
C ALA A 162 -8.85 -4.96 -9.81
N LYS A 163 -9.32 -6.21 -9.70
CA LYS A 163 -9.81 -6.77 -8.42
C LYS A 163 -8.68 -7.36 -7.55
N LEU A 164 -7.55 -7.73 -8.16
CA LEU A 164 -6.42 -8.38 -7.46
C LEU A 164 -5.48 -7.38 -6.77
N ILE A 165 -5.39 -6.15 -7.30
CA ILE A 165 -4.55 -5.08 -6.79
C ILE A 165 -5.30 -3.75 -6.88
N ASP A 166 -4.98 -2.78 -6.02
CA ASP A 166 -5.53 -1.43 -6.12
C ASP A 166 -4.84 -0.66 -7.26
N ALA A 167 -5.24 -1.00 -8.49
CA ALA A 167 -4.81 -0.34 -9.71
C ALA A 167 -6.02 -0.03 -10.60
N GLN A 168 -5.97 1.12 -11.26
CA GLN A 168 -6.97 1.56 -12.22
C GLN A 168 -6.31 2.08 -13.48
N ILE A 169 -7.04 2.00 -14.59
CA ILE A 169 -6.65 2.52 -15.88
C ILE A 169 -7.77 3.42 -16.39
N THR A 170 -7.42 4.67 -16.70
CA THR A 170 -8.27 5.58 -17.48
C THR A 170 -7.70 5.67 -18.88
N PHE A 171 -8.51 5.36 -19.90
CA PHE A 171 -8.11 5.50 -21.29
C PHE A 171 -8.51 6.88 -21.82
N GLU A 172 -7.61 7.48 -22.60
CA GLU A 172 -7.89 8.65 -23.43
C GLU A 172 -7.94 8.19 -24.89
N MET A 173 -9.05 8.51 -25.55
CA MET A 173 -9.35 8.04 -26.91
C MET A 173 -8.94 9.11 -27.94
N ASP A 174 -8.53 8.67 -29.12
CA ASP A 174 -8.36 9.52 -30.30
C ASP A 174 -9.70 9.81 -30.98
N ASP A 175 -9.67 10.64 -32.03
CA ASP A 175 -10.85 11.01 -32.84
C ASP A 175 -11.48 9.82 -33.59
N GLN A 176 -10.78 8.70 -33.69
CA GLN A 176 -11.25 7.46 -34.32
C GLN A 176 -11.87 6.50 -33.29
N GLY A 177 -11.85 6.85 -32.00
CA GLY A 177 -12.41 6.05 -30.93
C GLY A 177 -11.49 4.92 -30.44
N PHE A 178 -10.18 5.00 -30.70
CA PHE A 178 -9.16 4.08 -30.19
C PHE A 178 -8.36 4.72 -29.07
N ALA A 179 -7.91 3.93 -28.10
CA ALA A 179 -7.08 4.45 -27.01
C ALA A 179 -5.76 4.98 -27.59
N GLU A 180 -5.48 6.27 -27.40
CA GLU A 180 -4.22 6.94 -27.73
C GLU A 180 -3.28 6.94 -26.52
N LYS A 181 -3.85 7.10 -25.32
CA LYS A 181 -3.12 7.11 -24.05
C LYS A 181 -3.88 6.35 -22.99
N LEU A 182 -3.16 6.01 -21.94
CA LEU A 182 -3.77 5.64 -20.68
C LEU A 182 -3.09 6.34 -19.51
N THR A 183 -3.83 6.51 -18.43
CA THR A 183 -3.30 6.86 -17.12
C THR A 183 -3.45 5.66 -16.19
N LEU A 184 -2.34 5.16 -15.67
CA LEU A 184 -2.29 4.15 -14.61
C LEU A 184 -2.33 4.83 -13.24
N HIS A 185 -3.39 4.58 -12.49
CA HIS A 185 -3.55 5.00 -11.10
C HIS A 185 -3.16 3.84 -10.19
N GLN A 186 -2.05 3.94 -9.47
CA GLN A 186 -1.58 2.85 -8.59
C GLN A 186 -0.75 3.39 -7.42
N ASN A 187 -1.03 2.93 -6.21
CA ASN A 187 -0.35 3.35 -4.96
C ASN A 187 -0.39 4.89 -4.74
N GLY A 188 -1.49 5.53 -5.13
CA GLY A 188 -1.65 6.99 -5.05
C GLY A 188 -0.80 7.78 -6.05
N CYS A 189 -0.19 7.12 -7.04
CA CYS A 189 0.53 7.78 -8.12
C CYS A 189 -0.19 7.60 -9.45
N ASP A 190 -0.19 8.65 -10.27
CA ASP A 190 -0.68 8.64 -11.63
C ASP A 190 0.50 8.59 -12.61
N ARG A 191 0.41 7.68 -13.58
CA ARG A 191 1.43 7.53 -14.64
C ARG A 191 0.76 7.51 -16.00
N VAL A 192 0.99 8.55 -16.78
CA VAL A 192 0.52 8.65 -18.16
C VAL A 192 1.42 7.82 -19.06
N ALA A 193 0.83 7.04 -19.96
CA ALA A 193 1.52 6.24 -20.95
C ALA A 193 0.87 6.44 -22.32
N ARG A 194 1.69 6.76 -23.33
CA ARG A 194 1.23 6.79 -24.71
C ARG A 194 1.21 5.39 -25.29
N LYS A 195 0.23 5.11 -26.14
CA LYS A 195 0.23 3.91 -26.95
C LYS A 195 1.43 3.93 -27.89
N LEU A 196 2.08 2.79 -28.02
CA LEU A 196 3.16 2.58 -28.98
C LEU A 196 2.53 2.31 -30.35
N ASP A 197 3.10 2.94 -31.37
CA ASP A 197 2.79 2.61 -32.76
C ASP A 197 3.10 1.13 -33.01
N SER A 198 2.22 0.50 -33.79
CA SER A 198 2.31 -0.94 -34.10
C SER A 198 3.43 -1.25 -35.08
#